data_AF-A0A2A2GBA7-F1
#
_entry.id   AF-A0A2A2GBA7-F1
#
_cell.length_a   1.000
_cell.length_b   1.000
_cell.length_c   1.000
_cell.angle_alpha   90.00
_cell.angle_beta   90.00
_cell.angle_gamma   90.00
#
_symmetry.space_group_name_H-M   'P 1'
#
loop_
_entity.id
_entity.type
_entity.pdbx_description
1 polymer ?
#
loop_
_entity_poly.entity_id
_entity_poly.type
_entity_poly.pdbx_seq_one_letter_code
_entity_poly.pdbx_strand_id
1 'polypeptide(L)'
;MYTKNYRIVVLSLLSVFTLWMGYLGFNHYRAVSNMLDAQTITASNTGERSLKIGNLRITKTTIQDVERPERPTYGKTYISVTNLNKQTPLPQLDNTLLNLTDRQQQRTIYGLQGSPSFLVLEDDLTFWRSQFCLQIFFYYGGLFIIGILYMLYYEINYRRDNKLFVPAIKNVILSLSLLFSGGAILKWGLDFRLISFLNNQFYLGEPSPPIDNELILLGVALLFTGIILQRAVALQKEQDLTI
;
A
#
# COMPACT_ATOMS: atom_id res chain seq x y z
N MET A 1 -12.09 31.55 25.45
CA MET A 1 -10.63 31.58 25.25
C MET A 1 -10.05 30.18 25.10
N TYR A 2 -10.44 29.21 25.93
CA TYR A 2 -9.99 27.81 25.87
C TYR A 2 -10.28 27.08 24.54
N THR A 3 -11.44 27.27 23.91
CA THR A 3 -11.82 26.58 22.66
C THR A 3 -10.94 26.92 21.46
N LYS A 4 -10.40 28.16 21.38
CA LYS A 4 -9.45 28.56 20.33
C LYS A 4 -8.11 27.83 20.46
N ASN A 5 -7.61 27.64 21.68
CA ASN A 5 -6.34 26.96 21.92
C ASN A 5 -6.44 25.47 21.58
N TYR A 6 -7.54 24.81 21.95
CA TYR A 6 -7.77 23.40 21.59
C TYR A 6 -7.91 23.19 20.08
N ARG A 7 -8.58 24.10 19.37
CA ARG A 7 -8.64 24.06 17.89
C ARG A 7 -7.26 24.10 17.27
N ILE A 8 -6.40 25.02 17.71
CA ILE A 8 -5.04 25.15 17.18
C ILE A 8 -4.27 23.86 17.42
N VAL A 9 -4.33 23.29 18.63
CA VAL A 9 -3.65 22.03 18.96
C VAL A 9 -4.12 20.88 18.07
N VAL A 10 -5.44 20.70 17.90
CA VAL A 10 -6.00 19.63 17.06
C VAL A 10 -5.58 19.77 15.60
N LEU A 11 -5.69 20.98 15.03
CA LEU A 11 -5.30 21.24 13.65
C LEU A 11 -3.79 21.08 13.45
N SER A 12 -2.96 21.53 14.39
CA SER A 12 -1.51 21.35 14.34
C SER A 12 -1.14 19.87 14.37
N LEU A 13 -1.72 19.08 15.27
CA LEU A 13 -1.48 17.64 15.32
C LEU A 13 -1.87 16.95 14.02
N LEU A 14 -3.05 17.29 13.47
CA LEU A 14 -3.53 16.68 12.23
C LEU A 14 -2.72 17.12 11.01
N SER A 15 -2.22 18.36 11.01
CA SER A 15 -1.32 18.87 9.97
C SER A 15 0.02 18.15 10.01
N VAL A 16 0.62 17.98 11.19
CA VAL A 16 1.87 17.23 11.38
C VAL A 16 1.69 15.79 10.90
N PHE A 17 0.61 15.11 11.31
CA PHE A 17 0.31 13.76 10.85
C PHE A 17 0.15 13.69 9.32
N THR A 18 -0.60 14.60 8.72
CA THR A 18 -0.83 14.62 7.27
C THR A 18 0.48 14.85 6.52
N LEU A 19 1.28 15.85 6.91
CA LEU A 19 2.58 16.11 6.30
C LEU A 19 3.55 14.94 6.47
N TRP A 20 3.54 14.28 7.63
CA TRP A 20 4.33 13.08 7.88
C TRP A 20 3.97 11.95 6.91
N MET A 21 2.69 11.72 6.65
CA MET A 21 2.24 10.71 5.67
C MET A 21 2.71 11.06 4.24
N GLY A 22 2.64 12.33 3.86
CA GLY A 22 3.17 12.81 2.57
C GLY A 22 4.69 12.60 2.45
N TYR A 23 5.43 12.91 3.51
CA TYR A 23 6.88 12.69 3.59
C TYR A 23 7.25 11.20 3.49
N LEU A 24 6.55 10.32 4.21
CA LEU A 24 6.75 8.88 4.13
C LEU A 24 6.48 8.35 2.71
N GLY A 25 5.40 8.81 2.07
CA GLY A 25 5.08 8.46 0.68
C GLY A 25 6.17 8.89 -0.30
N PHE A 26 6.66 10.13 -0.18
CA PHE A 26 7.76 10.64 -1.01
C PHE A 26 9.05 9.84 -0.81
N ASN A 27 9.41 9.53 0.43
CA ASN A 27 10.60 8.73 0.74
C ASN A 27 10.50 7.32 0.15
N HIS A 28 9.34 6.67 0.26
CA HIS A 28 9.12 5.35 -0.35
C HIS A 28 9.18 5.42 -1.87
N TYR A 29 8.61 6.45 -2.49
CA TYR A 29 8.69 6.65 -3.94
C TYR A 29 10.13 6.81 -4.40
N ARG A 30 10.91 7.66 -3.73
CA ARG A 30 12.33 7.85 -4.03
C ARG A 30 13.12 6.56 -3.83
N ALA A 31 12.84 5.81 -2.77
CA ALA A 31 13.50 4.53 -2.49
C ALA A 31 13.20 3.49 -3.57
N VAL A 32 11.94 3.35 -3.99
CA VAL A 32 11.54 2.46 -5.10
C VAL A 32 12.24 2.84 -6.40
N SER A 33 12.22 4.13 -6.77
CA SER A 33 12.90 4.61 -8.00
C SER A 33 14.37 4.23 -7.98
N ASN A 34 15.06 4.52 -6.87
CA ASN A 34 16.46 4.17 -6.71
C ASN A 34 16.72 2.65 -6.77
N MET A 35 15.82 1.82 -6.24
CA MET A 35 15.97 0.37 -6.28
C MET A 35 15.76 -0.19 -7.69
N LEU A 36 14.76 0.30 -8.42
CA LEU A 36 14.44 -0.15 -9.78
C LEU A 36 15.38 0.43 -10.84
N ASP A 37 16.06 1.54 -10.57
CA ASP A 37 17.07 2.08 -11.49
C ASP A 37 18.34 1.21 -11.48
N ALA A 38 18.74 0.72 -12.65
CA ALA A 38 19.90 -0.17 -12.81
C ALA A 38 21.24 0.48 -12.41
N GLN A 39 21.33 1.82 -12.46
CA GLN A 39 22.59 2.57 -12.38
C GLN A 39 23.01 2.99 -10.96
N THR A 40 22.21 2.73 -9.92
CA THR A 40 22.40 3.31 -8.58
C THR A 40 23.25 2.48 -7.60
N ILE A 41 23.84 1.37 -8.03
CA ILE A 41 24.76 0.59 -7.18
C ILE A 41 26.19 1.12 -7.37
N THR A 42 26.59 2.06 -6.53
CA THR A 42 28.00 2.39 -6.32
C THR A 42 28.69 1.26 -5.54
N ALA A 43 29.94 0.93 -5.91
CA ALA A 43 30.74 -0.15 -5.32
C ALA A 43 30.91 -0.08 -3.78
N SER A 44 30.59 1.06 -3.15
CA SER A 44 30.63 1.26 -1.70
C SER A 44 29.41 0.75 -0.93
N ASN A 45 28.38 0.23 -1.60
CA ASN A 45 27.13 -0.25 -0.98
C ASN A 45 26.85 -1.72 -1.31
N THR A 46 27.83 -2.58 -1.06
CA THR A 46 27.69 -4.04 -1.14
C THR A 46 26.88 -4.55 0.07
N GLY A 47 25.56 -4.65 -0.10
CA GLY A 47 24.66 -5.21 0.90
C GLY A 47 23.27 -5.43 0.32
N GLU A 48 22.54 -6.41 0.86
CA GLU A 48 21.13 -6.63 0.53
C GLU A 48 20.32 -5.39 0.92
N ARG A 49 19.67 -4.76 -0.05
CA ARG A 49 18.71 -3.67 0.22
C ARG A 49 17.32 -4.19 -0.06
N SER A 50 16.45 -4.16 0.94
CA SER A 50 15.04 -4.54 0.79
C SER A 50 14.09 -3.41 1.17
N LEU A 51 12.98 -3.30 0.46
CA LEU A 51 11.91 -2.34 0.71
C LEU A 51 10.57 -3.06 0.60
N LYS A 52 9.71 -2.93 1.61
CA LYS A 52 8.39 -3.54 1.63
C LYS A 52 7.30 -2.47 1.51
N ILE A 53 6.32 -2.73 0.65
CA ILE A 53 5.11 -1.90 0.50
C ILE A 53 3.94 -2.87 0.35
N GLY A 54 3.02 -2.89 1.32
CA GLY A 54 1.93 -3.86 1.36
C GLY A 54 2.43 -5.30 1.19
N ASN A 55 1.93 -5.97 0.14
CA ASN A 55 2.27 -7.35 -0.23
C ASN A 55 3.52 -7.49 -1.10
N LEU A 56 4.16 -6.38 -1.48
CA LEU A 56 5.35 -6.36 -2.32
C LEU A 56 6.60 -6.12 -1.49
N ARG A 57 7.66 -6.83 -1.84
CA ARG A 57 9.02 -6.56 -1.35
C ARG A 57 9.95 -6.47 -2.54
N ILE A 58 10.68 -5.37 -2.69
CA ILE A 58 11.80 -5.27 -3.62
C ILE A 58 13.04 -5.67 -2.85
N THR A 59 13.84 -6.56 -3.42
CA THR A 59 15.17 -6.92 -2.92
C THR A 59 16.17 -6.73 -4.04
N LYS A 60 17.18 -5.90 -3.82
CA LYS A 60 18.28 -5.72 -4.77
C LYS A 60 19.52 -6.44 -4.24
N THR A 61 20.03 -7.39 -5.00
CA THR A 61 21.23 -8.17 -4.64
C THR A 61 22.34 -7.92 -5.64
N THR A 62 23.52 -7.56 -5.15
CA THR A 62 24.72 -7.46 -6.00
C THR A 62 25.31 -8.85 -6.18
N ILE A 63 25.40 -9.34 -7.42
CA ILE A 63 26.20 -10.52 -7.74
C ILE A 63 27.55 -9.99 -8.20
N GLN A 64 28.64 -10.35 -7.51
CA GLN A 64 29.97 -10.05 -8.02
C GLN A 64 30.16 -10.80 -9.34
N ASP A 65 30.63 -10.08 -10.35
CA ASP A 65 30.99 -10.70 -11.61
C ASP A 65 32.19 -11.61 -11.38
N VAL A 66 31.97 -12.93 -11.51
CA VAL A 66 32.98 -13.97 -11.25
C VAL A 66 34.17 -13.82 -12.21
N GLU A 67 33.94 -13.29 -13.42
CA GLU A 67 34.98 -13.09 -14.43
C GLU A 67 35.70 -11.75 -14.26
N ARG A 68 35.07 -10.76 -13.60
CA ARG A 68 35.63 -9.42 -13.38
C ARG A 68 35.32 -8.89 -11.98
N PRO A 69 35.99 -9.41 -10.93
CA PRO A 69 35.73 -9.01 -9.55
C PRO A 69 35.97 -7.50 -9.28
N GLU A 70 36.76 -6.82 -10.11
CA GLU A 70 37.04 -5.38 -10.04
C GLU A 70 35.96 -4.50 -10.71
N ARG A 71 35.04 -5.10 -11.47
CA ARG A 71 33.91 -4.42 -12.14
C ARG A 71 32.62 -5.17 -11.81
N PRO A 72 31.97 -4.88 -10.66
CA PRO A 72 30.72 -5.54 -10.31
C PRO A 72 29.66 -5.27 -11.39
N THR A 73 29.29 -6.31 -12.13
CA THR A 73 28.18 -6.25 -13.08
C THR A 73 26.88 -6.17 -12.29
N TYR A 74 26.06 -5.18 -12.63
CA TYR A 74 24.93 -4.65 -11.86
C TYR A 74 24.05 -5.73 -11.22
N GLY A 75 23.75 -5.54 -9.93
CA GLY A 75 22.98 -6.47 -9.12
C GLY A 75 21.59 -6.77 -9.69
N LYS A 76 21.22 -8.06 -9.71
CA LYS A 76 19.88 -8.50 -10.09
C LYS A 76 18.86 -7.95 -9.08
N THR A 77 17.82 -7.29 -9.59
CA THR A 77 16.69 -6.84 -8.79
C THR A 77 15.62 -7.90 -8.80
N TYR A 78 15.18 -8.29 -7.60
CA TYR A 78 14.12 -9.26 -7.39
C TYR A 78 12.93 -8.59 -6.71
N ILE A 79 11.73 -9.03 -7.05
CA ILE A 79 10.51 -8.59 -6.37
C ILE A 79 9.82 -9.81 -5.79
N SER A 80 9.70 -9.87 -4.47
CA SER A 80 8.94 -10.90 -3.77
C SER A 80 7.50 -10.45 -3.53
N VAL A 81 6.56 -11.37 -3.68
CA VAL A 81 5.13 -11.14 -3.42
C VAL A 81 4.68 -12.07 -2.30
N THR A 82 4.19 -11.51 -1.19
CA THR A 82 3.89 -12.27 0.03
C THR A 82 2.44 -12.78 0.11
N ASN A 83 1.60 -12.45 -0.85
CA ASN A 83 0.16 -12.79 -0.86
C ASN A 83 -0.22 -13.69 -2.04
N LEU A 84 0.66 -14.63 -2.38
CA LEU A 84 0.39 -15.67 -3.38
C LEU A 84 -0.12 -16.93 -2.69
N ASN A 85 -0.89 -17.74 -3.41
CA ASN A 85 -1.42 -18.99 -2.87
C ASN A 85 -0.27 -19.91 -2.41
N LYS A 86 -0.43 -20.63 -1.30
CA LYS A 86 0.57 -21.63 -0.87
C LYS A 86 0.76 -22.77 -1.89
N GLN A 87 -0.20 -22.91 -2.81
CA GLN A 87 -0.24 -23.86 -3.91
C GLN A 87 0.37 -23.30 -5.22
N THR A 88 0.89 -22.06 -5.24
CA THR A 88 1.61 -21.54 -6.41
C THR A 88 2.66 -22.58 -6.82
N PRO A 89 2.68 -23.04 -8.08
CA PRO A 89 3.64 -24.04 -8.51
C PRO A 89 5.06 -23.57 -8.23
N LEU A 90 5.84 -24.43 -7.57
CA LEU A 90 7.30 -24.32 -7.54
C LEU A 90 7.81 -24.30 -8.99
N PRO A 91 8.97 -23.69 -9.29
CA PRO A 91 9.57 -23.78 -10.61
C PRO A 91 9.64 -25.25 -11.01
N GLN A 92 8.73 -25.67 -11.91
CA GLN A 92 8.73 -27.02 -12.44
C GLN A 92 9.95 -27.09 -13.35
N LEU A 93 11.01 -27.71 -12.84
CA LEU A 93 12.07 -28.27 -13.66
C LEU A 93 11.51 -29.53 -14.34
N ASP A 94 10.37 -29.43 -15.00
CA ASP A 94 9.83 -30.53 -15.81
C ASP A 94 10.53 -30.50 -17.16
N ASN A 95 10.84 -31.71 -17.65
CA ASN A 95 11.58 -31.97 -18.88
C ASN A 95 10.86 -31.46 -20.16
N THR A 96 9.78 -30.69 -20.02
CA THR A 96 9.11 -29.88 -21.05
C THR A 96 9.88 -28.60 -21.41
N LEU A 97 10.94 -28.26 -20.67
CA LEU A 97 11.85 -27.13 -20.95
C LEU A 97 12.58 -27.17 -22.31
N LEU A 98 12.54 -28.30 -23.01
CA LEU A 98 13.17 -28.48 -24.32
C LEU A 98 12.43 -27.78 -25.49
N ASN A 99 11.19 -27.31 -25.28
CA ASN A 99 10.39 -26.59 -26.29
C ASN A 99 9.97 -25.17 -25.86
N LEU A 100 10.49 -24.66 -24.74
CA LEU A 100 10.20 -23.31 -24.29
C LEU A 100 11.18 -22.34 -24.97
N THR A 101 10.67 -21.23 -25.48
CA THR A 101 11.53 -20.16 -26.07
C THR A 101 12.52 -19.64 -25.03
N ASP A 102 13.71 -19.18 -25.43
CA ASP A 102 14.77 -18.66 -24.54
C ASP A 102 14.25 -17.67 -23.48
N ARG A 103 13.20 -16.90 -23.81
CA ARG A 103 12.49 -15.97 -22.90
C ARG A 103 11.84 -16.64 -21.70
N GLN A 104 11.30 -17.85 -21.86
CA GLN A 104 10.64 -18.60 -20.80
C GLN A 104 11.67 -19.25 -19.86
N GLN A 105 12.83 -19.64 -20.39
CA GLN A 105 13.94 -20.14 -19.57
C GLN A 105 14.57 -19.05 -18.69
N GLN A 106 14.59 -17.79 -19.16
CA GLN A 106 15.08 -16.65 -18.38
C GLN A 106 14.13 -16.18 -17.27
N ARG A 107 12.83 -16.50 -17.35
CA ARG A 107 11.79 -16.09 -16.39
C ARG A 107 11.58 -17.12 -15.29
N THR A 108 12.68 -17.51 -14.66
CA THR A 108 12.67 -18.44 -13.52
C THR A 108 12.19 -17.73 -12.25
N ILE A 109 11.32 -18.40 -11.51
CA ILE A 109 10.83 -17.96 -10.20
C ILE A 109 11.85 -18.40 -9.16
N TYR A 110 12.37 -17.46 -8.38
CA TYR A 110 13.34 -17.72 -7.32
C TYR A 110 12.67 -17.60 -5.94
N GLY A 111 13.20 -18.24 -4.90
CA GLY A 111 12.71 -18.08 -3.52
C GLY A 111 11.90 -19.24 -2.96
N LEU A 112 11.69 -19.21 -1.64
CA LEU A 112 11.03 -20.27 -0.86
C LEU A 112 9.49 -20.17 -0.96
N GLN A 113 8.83 -21.30 -0.72
CA GLN A 113 7.37 -21.42 -0.70
C GLN A 113 6.75 -20.37 0.24
N GLY A 114 5.88 -19.51 -0.29
CA GLY A 114 5.21 -18.42 0.44
C GLY A 114 5.82 -17.02 0.26
N SER A 115 6.98 -16.89 -0.41
CA SER A 115 7.51 -15.58 -0.85
C SER A 115 8.30 -15.72 -2.15
N PRO A 116 7.66 -16.17 -3.25
CA PRO A 116 8.32 -16.28 -4.53
C PRO A 116 8.76 -14.89 -4.99
N SER A 117 9.93 -14.87 -5.62
CA SER A 117 10.69 -13.71 -6.02
C SER A 117 10.91 -13.76 -7.52
N PHE A 118 10.51 -12.68 -8.18
CA PHE A 118 10.53 -12.54 -9.63
C PHE A 118 11.72 -11.66 -10.01
N LEU A 119 12.54 -12.13 -10.95
CA LEU A 119 13.60 -11.32 -11.53
C LEU A 119 12.98 -10.17 -12.33
N VAL A 120 13.43 -8.94 -12.10
CA VAL A 120 12.98 -7.77 -12.85
C VAL A 120 13.74 -7.69 -14.16
N LEU A 121 13.04 -7.91 -15.27
CA LEU A 121 13.54 -7.70 -16.63
C LEU A 121 13.23 -6.26 -17.10
N GLU A 122 13.98 -5.78 -18.10
CA GLU A 122 13.81 -4.44 -18.66
C GLU A 122 12.39 -4.23 -19.22
N ASP A 123 11.85 -5.25 -19.90
CA ASP A 123 10.49 -5.25 -20.46
C ASP A 123 9.39 -5.10 -19.39
N ASP A 124 9.64 -5.60 -18.17
CA ASP A 124 8.70 -5.61 -17.06
C ASP A 124 8.84 -4.38 -16.14
N LEU A 125 9.89 -3.59 -16.33
CA LEU A 125 10.28 -2.50 -15.43
C LEU A 125 9.21 -1.40 -15.34
N THR A 126 8.56 -1.09 -16.47
CA THR A 126 7.45 -0.13 -16.52
C THR A 126 6.26 -0.60 -15.69
N PHE A 127 5.92 -1.89 -15.74
CA PHE A 127 4.86 -2.47 -14.95
C PHE A 127 5.17 -2.34 -13.45
N TRP A 128 6.38 -2.74 -13.04
CA TRP A 128 6.78 -2.71 -11.63
C TRP A 128 6.84 -1.29 -11.07
N ARG A 129 7.41 -0.33 -11.80
CA ARG A 129 7.39 1.10 -11.40
C ARG A 129 5.97 1.58 -11.17
N SER A 130 5.06 1.27 -12.11
CA SER A 130 3.65 1.64 -11.99
C SER A 130 2.97 0.94 -10.81
N GLN A 131 3.21 -0.36 -10.59
CA GLN A 131 2.60 -1.11 -9.49
C GLN A 131 3.02 -0.55 -8.12
N PHE A 132 4.32 -0.29 -7.91
CA PHE A 132 4.79 0.30 -6.66
C PHE A 132 4.28 1.73 -6.46
N CYS A 133 4.25 2.54 -7.52
CA CYS A 133 3.71 3.90 -7.45
C CYS A 133 2.24 3.88 -7.00
N LEU A 134 1.42 3.00 -7.59
CA LEU A 134 0.02 2.85 -7.21
C LEU A 134 -0.15 2.36 -5.77
N GLN A 135 0.69 1.43 -5.29
CA GLN A 135 0.63 0.99 -3.89
C GLN A 135 1.03 2.10 -2.92
N ILE A 136 2.08 2.87 -3.23
CA ILE A 136 2.48 4.04 -2.42
C ILE A 136 1.34 5.06 -2.37
N PHE A 137 0.74 5.35 -3.51
CA PHE A 137 -0.38 6.27 -3.59
C PHE A 137 -1.58 5.77 -2.78
N PHE A 138 -1.89 4.47 -2.84
CA PHE A 138 -2.97 3.88 -2.07
C PHE A 138 -2.75 4.02 -0.55
N TYR A 139 -1.59 3.60 -0.04
CA TYR A 139 -1.31 3.61 1.41
C TYR A 139 -1.03 5.02 1.96
N TYR A 140 -0.08 5.74 1.36
CA TYR A 140 0.36 7.03 1.88
C TYR A 140 -0.44 8.18 1.29
N GLY A 141 -0.69 8.17 -0.01
CA GLY A 141 -1.50 9.19 -0.70
C GLY A 141 -2.97 9.17 -0.25
N GLY A 142 -3.56 7.99 -0.08
CA GLY A 142 -4.93 7.83 0.44
C GLY A 142 -5.09 8.44 1.82
N LEU A 143 -4.20 8.10 2.76
CA LEU A 143 -4.21 8.66 4.12
C LEU A 143 -3.91 10.17 4.13
N PHE A 144 -3.04 10.66 3.25
CA PHE A 144 -2.79 12.09 3.08
C PHE A 144 -4.05 12.84 2.65
N ILE A 145 -4.75 12.33 1.63
CA ILE A 145 -6.01 12.93 1.14
C ILE A 145 -7.09 12.90 2.22
N ILE A 146 -7.24 11.77 2.92
CA ILE A 146 -8.18 11.64 4.04
C ILE A 146 -7.86 12.69 5.13
N GLY A 147 -6.58 12.88 5.46
CA GLY A 147 -6.14 13.91 6.40
C GLY A 147 -6.55 15.32 5.98
N ILE A 148 -6.34 15.69 4.71
CA ILE A 148 -6.75 16.99 4.17
C ILE A 148 -8.27 17.17 4.24
N LEU A 149 -9.03 16.17 3.78
CA LEU A 149 -10.49 16.22 3.80
C LEU A 149 -11.02 16.36 5.23
N TYR A 150 -10.41 15.66 6.19
CA TYR A 150 -10.78 15.78 7.59
C TYR A 150 -10.45 17.16 8.17
N MET A 151 -9.30 17.77 7.84
CA MET A 151 -8.98 19.15 8.23
C MET A 151 -10.01 20.14 7.69
N LEU A 152 -10.34 20.06 6.40
CA LEU A 152 -11.31 20.93 5.75
C LEU A 152 -12.69 20.79 6.40
N TYR A 153 -13.12 19.54 6.60
CA TYR A 153 -14.39 19.25 7.25
C TYR A 153 -14.44 19.80 8.69
N TYR A 154 -13.38 19.57 9.47
CA TYR A 154 -13.27 20.08 10.84
C TYR A 154 -13.36 21.61 10.89
N GLU A 155 -12.61 22.29 10.03
CA GLU A 155 -12.57 23.75 9.99
C GLU A 155 -13.92 24.37 9.58
N ILE A 156 -14.62 23.78 8.61
CA ILE A 156 -15.96 24.23 8.19
C ILE A 156 -16.96 24.11 9.35
N ASN A 157 -16.99 22.98 10.04
CA ASN A 157 -17.95 22.76 11.12
C ASN A 157 -17.61 23.58 12.37
N TYR A 158 -16.32 23.74 12.69
CA TYR A 158 -15.91 24.61 13.80
C TYR A 158 -16.34 26.06 13.56
N ARG A 159 -16.21 26.59 12.33
CA ARG A 159 -16.66 27.96 12.00
C ARG A 159 -18.17 28.13 12.15
N ARG A 160 -18.94 27.09 11.86
CA ARG A 160 -20.41 27.11 11.93
C ARG A 160 -20.92 27.08 13.37
N ASP A 161 -20.44 26.12 14.16
CA ASP A 161 -21.05 25.79 15.45
C ASP A 161 -20.20 26.19 16.67
N ASN A 162 -18.95 26.63 16.44
CA ASN A 162 -17.96 27.00 17.47
C ASN A 162 -17.74 25.92 18.55
N LYS A 163 -18.04 24.66 18.20
CA LYS A 163 -17.96 23.47 19.05
C LYS A 163 -17.01 22.46 18.42
N LEU A 164 -16.25 21.77 19.28
CA LEU A 164 -15.33 20.69 18.86
C LEU A 164 -16.07 19.39 18.52
N PHE A 165 -17.23 19.15 19.14
CA PHE A 165 -18.04 17.95 18.93
C PHE A 165 -19.44 18.36 18.51
N VAL A 166 -19.82 17.98 17.30
CA VAL A 166 -21.11 18.29 16.67
C VAL A 166 -21.71 16.96 16.21
N PRO A 167 -23.04 16.79 16.15
CA PRO A 167 -23.68 15.61 15.56
C PRO A 167 -23.12 15.22 14.17
N ALA A 168 -22.51 16.19 13.48
CA ALA A 168 -21.73 16.05 12.27
C ALA A 168 -20.62 14.97 12.33
N ILE A 169 -20.06 14.66 13.51
CA ILE A 169 -19.06 13.59 13.72
C ILE A 169 -19.57 12.23 13.25
N LYS A 170 -20.87 11.96 13.42
CA LYS A 170 -21.50 10.76 12.88
C LYS A 170 -21.30 10.65 11.35
N ASN A 171 -21.50 11.75 10.64
CA ASN A 171 -21.37 11.79 9.18
C ASN A 171 -19.91 11.61 8.73
N VAL A 172 -18.95 12.03 9.56
CA VAL A 172 -17.52 11.75 9.32
C VAL A 172 -17.23 10.27 9.47
N ILE A 173 -17.71 9.64 10.54
CA ILE A 173 -17.49 8.21 10.79
C ILE A 173 -18.15 7.36 9.70
N LEU A 174 -19.35 7.73 9.25
CA LEU A 174 -20.01 7.07 8.12
C LEU A 174 -19.26 7.29 6.79
N SER A 175 -18.79 8.51 6.53
CA SER A 175 -17.95 8.79 5.35
C SER A 175 -16.66 8.00 5.37
N LEU A 176 -16.00 7.88 6.52
CA LEU A 176 -14.81 7.05 6.71
C LEU A 176 -15.13 5.57 6.47
N SER A 177 -16.24 5.06 6.99
CA SER A 177 -16.69 3.69 6.73
C SER A 177 -16.82 3.39 5.22
N LEU A 178 -17.47 4.29 4.48
CA LEU A 178 -17.59 4.18 3.02
C LEU A 178 -16.22 4.26 2.32
N LEU A 179 -15.34 5.16 2.77
CA LEU A 179 -13.98 5.29 2.24
C LEU A 179 -13.14 4.04 2.45
N PHE A 180 -13.19 3.42 3.64
CA PHE A 180 -12.46 2.18 3.91
C PHE A 180 -13.02 0.99 3.12
N SER A 181 -14.34 0.91 2.97
CA SER A 181 -15.01 -0.12 2.17
C SER A 181 -14.68 0.05 0.67
N GLY A 182 -14.71 1.28 0.14
CA GLY A 182 -14.26 1.59 -1.22
C GLY A 182 -12.76 1.37 -1.41
N GLY A 183 -11.97 1.64 -0.38
CA GLY A 183 -10.54 1.33 -0.33
C GLY A 183 -10.26 -0.16 -0.49
N ALA A 184 -11.10 -1.03 0.06
CA ALA A 184 -10.98 -2.48 -0.13
C ALA A 184 -11.14 -2.89 -1.61
N ILE A 185 -12.06 -2.24 -2.35
CA ILE A 185 -12.25 -2.46 -3.79
C ILE A 185 -11.05 -1.96 -4.59
N LEU A 186 -10.54 -0.77 -4.26
CA LEU A 186 -9.34 -0.23 -4.91
C LEU A 186 -8.12 -1.13 -4.69
N LYS A 187 -7.92 -1.59 -3.45
CA LYS A 187 -6.84 -2.54 -3.12
C LYS A 187 -7.00 -3.86 -3.86
N TRP A 188 -8.22 -4.40 -3.90
CA TRP A 188 -8.51 -5.61 -4.68
C TRP A 188 -8.17 -5.43 -6.16
N GLY A 189 -8.48 -4.28 -6.76
CA GLY A 189 -8.08 -3.96 -8.14
C GLY A 189 -6.57 -3.91 -8.34
N LEU A 190 -5.81 -3.37 -7.37
CA LEU A 190 -4.34 -3.34 -7.41
C LEU A 190 -3.73 -4.74 -7.28
N ASP A 191 -4.29 -5.57 -6.40
CA ASP A 191 -3.89 -6.96 -6.22
C ASP A 191 -4.24 -7.78 -7.48
N PHE A 192 -5.42 -7.57 -8.07
CA PHE A 192 -5.84 -8.23 -9.31
C PHE A 192 -4.91 -7.89 -10.48
N ARG A 193 -4.54 -6.61 -10.64
CA ARG A 193 -3.57 -6.17 -11.64
C ARG A 193 -2.23 -6.89 -11.48
N LEU A 194 -1.75 -7.06 -10.24
CA LEU A 194 -0.53 -7.80 -9.94
C LEU A 194 -0.64 -9.27 -10.33
N ILE A 195 -1.69 -9.96 -9.88
CA ILE A 195 -1.90 -11.38 -10.15
C ILE A 195 -2.07 -11.64 -11.64
N SER A 196 -2.83 -10.80 -12.35
CA SER A 196 -2.99 -10.90 -13.81
C SER A 196 -1.66 -10.78 -14.55
N PHE A 197 -0.81 -9.81 -14.15
CA PHE A 197 0.54 -9.68 -14.69
C PHE A 197 1.39 -10.92 -14.41
N LEU A 198 1.40 -11.41 -13.17
CA LEU A 198 2.19 -12.58 -12.80
C LEU A 198 1.75 -13.85 -13.55
N ASN A 199 0.44 -14.04 -13.70
CA ASN A 199 -0.10 -15.15 -14.49
C ASN A 199 0.29 -15.06 -15.97
N ASN A 200 0.26 -13.86 -16.55
CA ASN A 200 0.60 -13.67 -17.96
C ASN A 200 2.11 -13.79 -18.23
N GLN A 201 2.96 -13.29 -17.33
CA GLN A 201 4.41 -13.26 -17.55
C GLN A 201 5.13 -14.51 -17.04
N PHE A 202 4.63 -15.13 -15.96
CA PHE A 202 5.27 -16.25 -15.25
C PHE A 202 4.40 -17.52 -15.17
N TYR A 203 3.22 -17.53 -15.80
CA TYR A 203 2.35 -18.71 -15.90
C TYR A 203 2.01 -19.37 -14.56
N LEU A 204 1.84 -18.56 -13.50
CA LEU A 204 1.62 -19.06 -12.15
C LEU A 204 0.27 -19.78 -11.96
N GLY A 205 -0.76 -19.41 -12.73
CA GLY A 205 -2.10 -19.96 -12.56
C GLY A 205 -2.77 -19.55 -11.24
N GLU A 206 -2.37 -18.40 -10.67
CA GLU A 206 -2.91 -17.89 -9.42
C GLU A 206 -4.40 -17.55 -9.57
N PRO A 207 -5.23 -17.92 -8.57
CA PRO A 207 -6.62 -17.49 -8.54
C PRO A 207 -6.71 -15.98 -8.33
N SER A 208 -7.86 -15.40 -8.67
CA SER A 208 -8.14 -14.00 -8.36
C SER A 208 -7.96 -13.74 -6.86
N PRO A 209 -7.29 -12.64 -6.46
CA PRO A 209 -7.05 -12.37 -5.06
C PRO A 209 -8.38 -12.12 -4.33
N PRO A 210 -8.51 -12.55 -3.07
CA PRO A 210 -9.67 -12.22 -2.25
C PRO A 210 -9.72 -10.71 -1.98
N ILE A 211 -10.91 -10.19 -1.70
CA ILE A 211 -11.05 -8.82 -1.22
C ILE A 211 -10.43 -8.73 0.19
N ASP A 212 -9.81 -7.59 0.49
CA ASP A 212 -9.17 -7.36 1.77
C ASP A 212 -10.17 -7.30 2.92
N ASN A 213 -10.22 -8.38 3.71
CA ASN A 213 -11.12 -8.51 4.84
C ASN A 213 -10.81 -7.52 5.96
N GLU A 214 -9.56 -7.07 6.14
CA GLU A 214 -9.21 -6.13 7.20
C GLU A 214 -9.82 -4.75 6.93
N LEU A 215 -9.73 -4.28 5.68
CA LEU A 215 -10.33 -3.01 5.27
C LEU A 215 -11.86 -3.06 5.32
N ILE A 216 -12.46 -4.18 4.92
CA ILE A 216 -13.91 -4.39 5.05
C ILE A 216 -14.31 -4.38 6.52
N LEU A 217 -13.62 -5.14 7.38
CA LEU A 217 -13.91 -5.24 8.81
C LEU A 217 -13.81 -3.85 9.47
N LEU A 218 -12.77 -3.09 9.14
CA LEU A 218 -12.61 -1.72 9.63
C LEU A 218 -13.75 -0.82 9.16
N GLY A 219 -14.14 -0.92 7.88
CA GLY A 219 -15.30 -0.22 7.33
C GLY A 219 -16.60 -0.54 8.07
N VAL A 220 -16.85 -1.83 8.35
CA VAL A 220 -18.02 -2.31 9.09
C VAL A 220 -17.98 -1.85 10.55
N ALA A 221 -16.84 -1.93 11.22
CA ALA A 221 -16.68 -1.47 12.61
C ALA A 221 -16.97 0.04 12.74
N LEU A 222 -16.49 0.83 11.79
CA LEU A 222 -16.80 2.27 11.72
C LEU A 222 -18.28 2.51 11.45
N LEU A 223 -18.92 1.71 10.60
CA LEU A 223 -20.36 1.80 10.34
C LEU A 223 -21.16 1.56 11.62
N PHE A 224 -20.86 0.48 12.36
CA PHE A 224 -21.50 0.19 13.64
C PHE A 224 -21.28 1.31 14.66
N THR A 225 -20.07 1.86 14.72
CA THR A 225 -19.76 3.01 15.58
C THR A 225 -20.63 4.23 15.23
N GLY A 226 -20.80 4.51 13.94
CA GLY A 226 -21.69 5.58 13.47
C GLY A 226 -23.16 5.37 13.84
N ILE A 227 -23.65 4.12 13.80
CA ILE A 227 -25.02 3.78 14.22
C ILE A 227 -25.19 3.94 15.75
N ILE A 228 -24.24 3.47 16.54
CA ILE A 228 -24.27 3.60 18.01
C ILE A 228 -24.27 5.08 18.40
N LEU A 229 -23.41 5.89 17.78
CA LEU A 229 -23.37 7.34 17.99
C LEU A 229 -24.69 8.02 17.63
N GLN A 230 -25.40 7.55 16.59
CA GLN A 230 -26.73 8.08 16.27
C GLN A 230 -27.72 7.87 17.43
N ARG A 231 -27.74 6.67 18.02
CA ARG A 231 -28.60 6.39 19.18
C ARG A 231 -28.18 7.18 20.41
N ALA A 232 -26.88 7.28 20.69
CA ALA A 232 -26.38 8.03 21.83
C ALA A 232 -26.73 9.53 21.73
N VAL A 233 -26.59 10.15 20.55
CA VAL A 233 -26.98 11.55 20.33
C VAL A 233 -28.50 11.76 20.48
N ALA A 234 -29.32 10.80 20.08
CA ALA A 234 -30.77 10.87 20.26
C ALA A 234 -31.16 10.81 21.74
N LEU A 235 -30.59 9.88 22.51
CA LEU A 235 -30.84 9.73 23.95
C LEU A 235 -30.38 10.97 24.74
N GLN A 236 -29.26 11.58 24.36
CA GLN A 236 -28.77 12.79 25.01
C GLN A 236 -29.73 13.98 24.82
N LYS A 237 -30.35 14.11 23.65
CA LYS A 237 -31.38 15.14 23.41
C LYS A 237 -32.65 14.92 24.22
N GLU A 238 -33.05 13.66 24.42
CA GLU A 238 -34.22 13.33 25.25
C GLU A 238 -33.98 13.66 26.74
N GLN A 239 -32.77 13.42 27.25
CA GLN A 239 -32.41 13.75 28.63
C GLN A 239 -32.33 15.27 28.89
N ASP A 240 -31.82 16.05 27.93
CA ASP A 240 -31.77 17.52 28.03
C ASP A 240 -33.18 18.19 28.00
N LEU A 241 -34.21 17.51 27.48
CA LEU A 241 -35.59 18.00 27.43
C LEU A 241 -36.39 17.70 28.70
N THR A 242 -35.90 16.82 29.56
CA THR A 242 -36.55 16.42 30.82
C THR A 242 -36.05 17.17 32.06
N ILE A 243 -35.09 18.09 31.91
CA ILE A 243 -34.57 18.96 32.97
C ILE A 243 -35.21 20.36 32.86
#